data_AF-A0AAI8QFD8-F1
#
_entry.id   AF-A0AAI8QFD8-F1
#
_cell.length_a   1.000
_cell.length_b   1.000
_cell.length_c   1.000
_cell.angle_alpha   90.00
_cell.angle_beta   90.00
_cell.angle_gamma   90.00
#
_symmetry.space_group_name_H-M   'P 1'
#
loop_
_entity.id
_entity.type
_entity.pdbx_description
1 polymer ?
#
loop_
_entity_poly.entity_id
_entity_poly.type
_entity_poly.pdbx_seq_one_letter_code
_entity_poly.pdbx_strand_id
1 'polypeptide(L)'
;MHFRLAFLTALIATLVGGCAIMPVAGPQSWDITSGQGDLPYALVRLRPEALNVLAAHAPRIAGRIADGRGPQRVVVEIGDILGVTVYETGAGLFVQNDLGVRPGNFFTVPPQAVGPDGNITVPSAGPIPAKGRTTAEIEREIVAALKKRSLEPNAVVTLLDQRSSAYTVLGDVRAAGRYAANAGGERLLEAIGRAGGLLGAGNESWVVLERNGKKAVSPFGALIDEPGNNIYVRPRDLIYLYREPRTFLAFGASGRQGQFPFEAWRVSLSEAIAKATGLSDLTADPASVFLYRGETREVAAQLGVDISRFEGPVIPIIYQADLRDPGGYFLTSRFEMRNKDVIYVSNAAAVESTKFLNFVRTIVATVQDPVTLANSAKALSTGGGTTIVTQPISAGN
;
A
#
# COMPACT_ATOMS: atom_id res chain seq x y z
N MET A 1 -57.02 36.69 -32.59
CA MET A 1 -56.58 36.27 -31.23
C MET A 1 -56.16 34.80 -31.14
N HIS A 2 -56.46 33.94 -32.13
CA HIS A 2 -56.12 32.50 -32.09
C HIS A 2 -54.69 32.15 -32.54
N PHE A 3 -54.04 32.99 -33.34
CA PHE A 3 -52.69 32.71 -33.86
C PHE A 3 -51.58 32.83 -32.80
N ARG A 4 -51.76 33.70 -31.79
CA ARG A 4 -50.80 33.87 -30.69
C ARG A 4 -50.84 32.73 -29.66
N LEU A 5 -52.00 32.07 -29.50
CA LEU A 5 -52.16 30.95 -28.57
C LEU A 5 -51.56 29.65 -29.14
N ALA A 6 -51.64 29.45 -30.46
CA ALA A 6 -51.04 28.32 -31.16
C ALA A 6 -49.49 28.38 -31.17
N PHE A 7 -48.91 29.58 -31.28
CA PHE A 7 -47.46 29.76 -31.23
C PHE A 7 -46.90 29.55 -29.81
N LEU A 8 -47.64 29.96 -28.78
CA LEU A 8 -47.25 29.75 -27.37
C LEU A 8 -47.29 28.27 -26.97
N THR A 9 -48.29 27.52 -27.47
CA THR A 9 -48.43 26.08 -27.22
C THR A 9 -47.40 25.25 -28.00
N ALA A 10 -47.03 25.66 -29.22
CA ALA A 10 -45.96 25.03 -29.98
C ALA A 10 -44.56 25.25 -29.38
N LEU A 11 -44.30 26.41 -28.77
CA LEU A 11 -43.04 26.70 -28.07
C LEU A 11 -42.91 25.95 -26.74
N ILE A 12 -44.02 25.71 -26.04
CA ILE A 12 -44.05 24.93 -24.79
C ILE A 12 -43.92 23.43 -25.08
N ALA A 13 -44.47 22.94 -26.19
CA ALA A 13 -44.38 21.52 -26.57
C ALA A 13 -42.96 21.10 -27.00
N THR A 14 -42.15 21.99 -27.57
CA THR A 14 -40.75 21.71 -27.92
C THR A 14 -39.78 21.76 -26.74
N LEU A 15 -40.20 22.30 -25.58
CA LEU A 15 -39.39 22.33 -24.35
C LEU A 15 -39.50 21.03 -23.51
N VAL A 16 -40.49 20.17 -23.77
CA VAL A 16 -40.74 18.95 -22.96
C VAL A 16 -39.95 17.73 -23.49
N GLY A 17 -39.31 17.81 -24.66
CA GLY A 17 -38.54 16.71 -25.26
C GLY A 17 -37.03 16.74 -25.02
N GLY A 18 -36.51 17.61 -24.15
CA GLY A 18 -35.09 17.94 -24.03
C GLY A 18 -34.35 17.32 -22.84
N CYS A 19 -34.50 16.02 -22.56
CA CYS A 19 -33.67 15.34 -21.55
C CYS A 19 -32.25 15.03 -22.10
N ALA A 20 -31.43 16.05 -22.41
CA ALA A 20 -29.99 15.88 -22.69
C ALA A 20 -29.17 17.19 -22.89
N ILE A 21 -29.66 18.40 -22.57
CA ILE A 21 -29.01 19.64 -23.08
C ILE A 21 -28.18 20.39 -22.02
N MET A 22 -27.97 19.82 -20.83
CA MET A 22 -27.14 20.47 -19.80
C MET A 22 -25.74 19.85 -19.76
N PRO A 23 -24.67 20.63 -19.97
CA PRO A 23 -23.32 20.15 -19.75
C PRO A 23 -23.14 19.84 -18.25
N VAL A 24 -22.97 18.56 -17.93
CA VAL A 24 -22.60 18.09 -16.59
C VAL A 24 -21.09 17.87 -16.54
N ALA A 25 -20.47 18.16 -15.39
CA ALA A 25 -19.03 18.00 -15.21
C ALA A 25 -18.60 16.52 -15.04
N GLY A 26 -19.55 15.59 -14.99
CA GLY A 26 -19.34 14.15 -14.88
C GLY A 26 -20.65 13.40 -14.64
N PRO A 27 -20.59 12.08 -14.41
CA PRO A 27 -21.76 11.23 -14.26
C PRO A 27 -22.61 11.60 -13.03
N GLN A 28 -23.91 11.53 -13.18
CA GLN A 28 -24.86 11.65 -12.08
C GLN A 28 -24.96 10.33 -11.31
N SER A 29 -25.49 10.37 -10.09
CA SER A 29 -25.61 9.17 -9.26
C SER A 29 -26.46 8.08 -9.92
N TRP A 30 -27.45 8.45 -10.72
CA TRP A 30 -28.26 7.49 -11.48
C TRP A 30 -27.55 6.91 -12.70
N ASP A 31 -26.63 7.63 -13.35
CA ASP A 31 -25.80 7.09 -14.45
C ASP A 31 -24.97 5.90 -13.93
N ILE A 32 -24.35 6.09 -12.74
CA ILE A 32 -23.49 5.10 -12.09
C ILE A 32 -24.31 3.92 -11.53
N THR A 33 -25.46 4.21 -10.90
CA THR A 33 -26.25 3.15 -10.26
C THR A 33 -27.10 2.33 -11.23
N SER A 34 -27.47 2.90 -12.38
CA SER A 34 -28.17 2.18 -13.45
C SER A 34 -27.24 1.28 -14.28
N GLY A 35 -25.93 1.43 -14.15
CA GLY A 35 -24.96 0.67 -14.95
C GLY A 35 -24.86 1.16 -16.40
N GLN A 36 -25.24 2.41 -16.69
CA GLN A 36 -25.03 3.00 -18.01
C GLN A 36 -23.53 3.20 -18.26
N GLY A 37 -23.02 2.60 -19.33
CA GLY A 37 -21.63 2.73 -19.77
C GLY A 37 -21.22 1.64 -20.76
N ASP A 38 -20.30 1.98 -21.67
CA ASP A 38 -19.78 1.05 -22.68
C ASP A 38 -18.87 -0.03 -22.07
N LEU A 39 -18.25 0.25 -20.91
CA LEU A 39 -17.43 -0.70 -20.16
C LEU A 39 -18.25 -1.31 -19.01
N PRO A 40 -18.30 -2.66 -18.88
CA PRO A 40 -18.97 -3.28 -17.75
C PRO A 40 -18.22 -2.96 -16.45
N TYR A 41 -18.95 -2.51 -15.43
CA TYR A 41 -18.46 -2.33 -14.07
C TYR A 41 -19.47 -2.92 -13.07
N ALA A 42 -18.99 -3.29 -11.89
CA ALA A 42 -19.83 -3.75 -10.80
C ALA A 42 -20.01 -2.63 -9.77
N LEU A 43 -21.23 -2.43 -9.29
CA LEU A 43 -21.51 -1.53 -8.18
C LEU A 43 -21.57 -2.33 -6.87
N VAL A 44 -20.73 -1.95 -5.90
CA VAL A 44 -20.71 -2.55 -4.57
C VAL A 44 -21.01 -1.47 -3.52
N ARG A 45 -22.14 -1.61 -2.83
CA ARG A 45 -22.41 -0.73 -1.66
C ARG A 45 -21.46 -1.07 -0.53
N LEU A 46 -20.87 -0.03 0.06
CA LEU A 46 -19.96 -0.17 1.17
C LEU A 46 -20.71 -0.66 2.41
N ARG A 47 -20.33 -1.85 2.89
CA ARG A 47 -20.94 -2.54 4.04
C ARG A 47 -19.85 -3.24 4.86
N PRO A 48 -20.08 -3.58 6.14
CA PRO A 48 -19.10 -4.28 6.97
C PRO A 48 -18.56 -5.57 6.35
N GLU A 49 -19.39 -6.32 5.62
CA GLU A 49 -18.99 -7.57 4.98
C GLU A 49 -17.96 -7.32 3.87
N ALA A 50 -18.18 -6.28 3.06
CA ALA A 50 -17.24 -5.88 2.01
C ALA A 50 -15.89 -5.46 2.60
N LEU A 51 -15.89 -4.72 3.71
CA LEU A 51 -14.67 -4.32 4.41
C LEU A 51 -13.87 -5.53 4.93
N ASN A 52 -14.54 -6.55 5.45
CA ASN A 52 -13.88 -7.76 5.93
C ASN A 52 -13.21 -8.53 4.78
N VAL A 53 -13.88 -8.63 3.62
CA VAL A 53 -13.30 -9.22 2.41
C VAL A 53 -12.06 -8.45 1.97
N LEU A 54 -12.15 -7.12 1.92
CA LEU A 54 -11.02 -6.27 1.50
C LEU A 54 -9.83 -6.35 2.45
N ALA A 55 -10.07 -6.34 3.76
CA ALA A 55 -9.03 -6.49 4.78
C ALA A 55 -8.33 -7.86 4.69
N ALA A 56 -9.07 -8.93 4.38
CA ALA A 56 -8.51 -10.26 4.19
C ALA A 56 -7.58 -10.37 2.96
N HIS A 57 -7.71 -9.47 1.98
CA HIS A 57 -6.90 -9.47 0.76
C HIS A 57 -5.83 -8.37 0.73
N ALA A 58 -5.61 -7.67 1.85
CA ALA A 58 -4.55 -6.69 1.98
C ALA A 58 -3.16 -7.33 1.73
N PRO A 59 -2.21 -6.62 1.08
CA PRO A 59 -0.84 -7.11 0.89
C PRO A 59 -0.15 -7.38 2.23
N ARG A 60 0.25 -8.63 2.45
CA ARG A 60 0.91 -9.09 3.67
C ARG A 60 1.90 -10.21 3.38
N ILE A 61 2.94 -10.29 4.20
CA ILE A 61 3.91 -11.39 4.17
C ILE A 61 3.36 -12.60 4.91
N ALA A 62 2.69 -12.36 6.04
CA ALA A 62 2.07 -13.40 6.84
C ALA A 62 1.09 -14.25 6.02
N GLY A 63 1.19 -15.58 6.14
CA GLY A 63 0.29 -16.53 5.46
C GLY A 63 0.59 -16.81 3.97
N ARG A 64 1.33 -15.93 3.26
CA ARG A 64 1.77 -16.16 1.87
C ARG A 64 3.13 -16.83 1.80
N ILE A 65 4.02 -16.40 2.68
CA ILE A 65 5.31 -17.04 2.96
C ILE A 65 5.33 -17.31 4.45
N ALA A 66 4.72 -18.40 4.90
CA ALA A 66 4.80 -18.77 6.31
C ALA A 66 5.05 -20.28 6.46
N ASP A 67 6.24 -20.59 6.94
CA ASP A 67 6.43 -21.68 7.88
C ASP A 67 6.69 -20.98 9.22
N GLY A 68 5.68 -20.89 10.09
CA GLY A 68 5.77 -20.25 11.42
C GLY A 68 6.69 -20.97 12.41
N ARG A 69 7.72 -21.64 11.91
CA ARG A 69 8.78 -22.26 12.69
C ARG A 69 9.68 -21.14 13.21
N GLY A 70 10.15 -21.30 14.45
CA GLY A 70 11.11 -20.40 15.09
C GLY A 70 12.44 -20.31 14.32
N PRO A 71 13.46 -19.70 14.93
CA PRO A 71 14.76 -19.57 14.28
C PRO A 71 15.25 -20.94 13.78
N GLN A 72 15.65 -21.01 12.51
CA GLN A 72 16.27 -22.24 12.00
C GLN A 72 17.65 -22.36 12.64
N ARG A 73 18.01 -23.60 13.02
CA ARG A 73 19.38 -23.90 13.42
C ARG A 73 20.31 -23.50 12.28
N VAL A 74 21.23 -22.60 12.55
CA VAL A 74 22.33 -22.30 11.62
C VAL A 74 23.24 -23.51 11.61
N VAL A 75 23.26 -24.19 10.47
CA VAL A 75 24.14 -25.31 10.20
C VAL A 75 25.24 -24.86 9.25
N VAL A 76 26.38 -25.51 9.38
CA VAL A 76 27.52 -25.35 8.49
C VAL A 76 27.19 -26.00 7.16
N GLU A 77 27.54 -25.33 6.07
CA GLU A 77 27.32 -25.81 4.70
C GLU A 77 28.63 -25.74 3.88
N ILE A 78 28.57 -26.28 2.66
CA ILE A 78 29.75 -26.31 1.78
C ILE A 78 30.23 -24.89 1.47
N GLY A 79 31.53 -24.65 1.67
CA GLY A 79 32.18 -23.36 1.44
C GLY A 79 32.26 -22.44 2.66
N ASP A 80 31.61 -22.77 3.78
CA ASP A 80 31.84 -22.08 5.06
C ASP A 80 33.28 -22.31 5.55
N ILE A 81 33.86 -21.33 6.26
CA ILE A 81 35.21 -21.41 6.80
C ILE A 81 35.13 -21.52 8.32
N LEU A 82 35.73 -22.58 8.85
CA LEU A 82 35.78 -22.89 10.27
C LEU A 82 37.18 -22.68 10.83
N GLY A 83 37.24 -22.06 12.01
CA GLY A 83 38.40 -22.06 12.89
C GLY A 83 38.24 -23.17 13.91
N VAL A 84 39.29 -23.95 14.13
CA VAL A 84 39.28 -25.03 15.12
C VAL A 84 40.46 -24.83 16.06
N THR A 85 40.19 -24.77 17.36
CA THR A 85 41.23 -24.77 18.39
C THR A 85 41.06 -26.02 19.24
N VAL A 86 42.10 -26.85 19.28
CA VAL A 86 42.15 -28.07 20.08
C VAL A 86 42.98 -27.79 21.32
N TYR A 87 42.48 -28.22 22.47
CA TYR A 87 43.14 -28.14 23.77
C TYR A 87 43.38 -29.55 24.30
N GLU A 88 44.51 -29.76 24.96
CA GLU A 88 44.77 -30.96 25.74
C GLU A 88 44.81 -30.56 27.22
N THR A 89 44.05 -31.24 28.08
CA THR A 89 44.12 -30.98 29.52
C THR A 89 45.39 -31.60 30.11
N GLY A 90 46.50 -30.88 30.01
CA GLY A 90 47.62 -31.05 30.92
C GLY A 90 47.24 -30.55 32.32
N ALA A 91 47.70 -31.23 33.37
CA ALA A 91 47.38 -30.92 34.77
C ALA A 91 47.50 -29.41 35.10
N GLY A 92 46.35 -28.73 35.24
CA GLY A 92 46.26 -27.31 35.61
C GLY A 92 45.23 -26.52 34.79
N LEU A 93 43.93 -26.76 35.00
CA LEU A 93 42.85 -26.22 34.17
C LEU A 93 42.46 -24.75 34.44
N PHE A 94 42.99 -24.11 35.49
CA PHE A 94 42.61 -22.72 35.86
C PHE A 94 43.75 -21.92 36.52
N VAL A 95 44.98 -22.01 36.03
CA VAL A 95 46.05 -21.11 36.50
C VAL A 95 46.04 -19.85 35.63
N GLN A 96 45.64 -18.72 36.20
CA GLN A 96 45.81 -17.40 35.58
C GLN A 96 47.31 -17.14 35.43
N ASN A 97 47.86 -17.31 34.22
CA ASN A 97 49.25 -16.99 33.93
C ASN A 97 49.36 -15.55 33.43
N ASP A 98 49.66 -14.63 34.35
CA ASP A 98 50.29 -13.33 34.08
C ASP A 98 51.81 -13.49 33.80
N LEU A 99 52.28 -14.73 33.60
CA LEU A 99 53.68 -15.05 33.29
C LEU A 99 53.74 -16.25 32.32
N GLY A 100 54.05 -15.95 31.06
CA GLY A 100 54.59 -16.90 30.08
C GLY A 100 53.68 -18.06 29.67
N VAL A 101 53.06 -17.93 28.50
CA VAL A 101 52.41 -19.04 27.78
C VAL A 101 53.40 -20.19 27.61
N ARG A 102 53.13 -21.36 28.19
CA ARG A 102 53.81 -22.60 27.81
C ARG A 102 53.31 -22.99 26.41
N PRO A 103 54.17 -23.02 25.36
CA PRO A 103 53.76 -23.54 24.07
C PRO A 103 53.53 -25.05 24.22
N GLY A 104 52.28 -25.50 24.14
CA GLY A 104 51.97 -26.94 24.21
C GLY A 104 50.57 -27.33 24.70
N ASN A 105 49.77 -26.42 25.27
CA ASN A 105 48.45 -26.79 25.82
C ASN A 105 47.29 -26.68 24.82
N PHE A 106 47.51 -26.03 23.68
CA PHE A 106 46.53 -25.91 22.62
C PHE A 106 47.19 -25.80 21.25
N PHE A 107 46.48 -26.25 20.22
CA PHE A 107 46.87 -26.17 18.83
C PHE A 107 45.71 -25.57 18.02
N THR A 108 46.01 -24.53 17.25
CA THR A 108 45.06 -23.88 16.35
C THR A 108 45.23 -24.43 14.94
N VAL A 109 44.16 -25.03 14.42
CA VAL A 109 44.10 -25.46 13.02
C VAL A 109 44.00 -24.22 12.14
N PRO A 110 44.81 -24.10 11.06
CA PRO A 110 44.61 -23.05 10.07
C PRO A 110 43.15 -23.06 9.55
N PRO A 111 42.55 -21.92 9.22
CA PRO A 111 41.16 -21.85 8.77
C PRO A 111 40.84 -22.90 7.69
N GLN A 112 39.85 -23.76 7.96
CA GLN A 112 39.45 -24.84 7.07
C GLN A 112 38.14 -24.49 6.38
N ALA A 113 38.13 -24.48 5.05
CA ALA A 113 36.90 -24.41 4.28
C ALA A 113 36.23 -25.80 4.23
N VAL A 114 34.91 -25.85 4.35
CA VAL A 114 34.14 -27.08 4.19
C VAL A 114 34.20 -27.49 2.72
N GLY A 115 34.82 -28.64 2.45
CA GLY A 115 35.05 -29.16 1.12
C GLY A 115 33.75 -29.58 0.40
N PRO A 116 33.81 -29.85 -0.92
CA PRO A 116 32.67 -30.36 -1.68
C PRO A 116 32.13 -31.71 -1.17
N ASP A 117 32.99 -32.49 -0.52
CA ASP A 117 32.67 -33.75 0.17
C ASP A 117 31.94 -33.52 1.52
N GLY A 118 31.83 -32.26 1.97
CA GLY A 118 31.14 -31.86 3.18
C GLY A 118 31.98 -31.97 4.45
N ASN A 119 33.29 -32.17 4.32
CA ASN A 119 34.20 -32.37 5.45
C ASN A 119 35.15 -31.19 5.67
N ILE A 120 35.70 -31.09 6.88
CA ILE A 120 36.91 -30.32 7.18
C ILE A 120 38.04 -31.27 7.56
N THR A 121 39.29 -30.86 7.36
CA THR A 121 40.44 -31.67 7.77
C THR A 121 41.03 -31.13 9.05
N VAL A 122 41.06 -31.96 10.10
CA VAL A 122 41.70 -31.62 11.37
C VAL A 122 42.94 -32.50 11.54
N PRO A 123 44.15 -31.92 11.72
CA PRO A 123 45.36 -32.69 11.96
C PRO A 123 45.17 -33.70 13.10
N SER A 124 45.74 -34.89 12.95
CA SER A 124 45.58 -36.04 13.86
C SER A 124 44.18 -36.66 13.94
N ALA A 125 43.10 -35.90 13.70
CA ALA A 125 41.73 -36.41 13.67
C ALA A 125 41.29 -36.94 12.29
N GLY A 126 41.86 -36.41 11.21
CA GLY A 126 41.50 -36.74 9.83
C GLY A 126 40.31 -35.93 9.31
N PRO A 127 39.57 -36.45 8.31
CA PRO A 127 38.37 -35.78 7.79
C PRO A 127 37.22 -35.86 8.78
N ILE A 128 36.61 -34.70 9.08
CA ILE A 128 35.48 -34.55 10.00
C ILE A 128 34.26 -34.06 9.22
N PRO A 129 33.10 -34.76 9.29
CA PRO A 129 31.87 -34.30 8.65
C PRO A 129 31.39 -33.00 9.29
N ALA A 130 31.19 -31.97 8.46
CA ALA A 130 30.77 -30.64 8.88
C ALA A 130 29.44 -30.19 8.24
N LYS A 131 29.17 -30.58 7.00
CA LYS A 131 27.94 -30.21 6.29
C LYS A 131 26.68 -30.64 7.05
N GLY A 132 25.74 -29.71 7.20
CA GLY A 132 24.46 -29.93 7.88
C GLY A 132 24.55 -30.05 9.40
N ARG A 133 25.73 -29.81 9.98
CA ARG A 133 25.97 -29.88 11.44
C ARG A 133 26.17 -28.50 12.03
N THR A 134 25.82 -28.36 13.30
CA THR A 134 26.14 -27.18 14.12
C THR A 134 27.60 -27.23 14.58
N THR A 135 28.18 -26.09 14.94
CA THR A 135 29.57 -26.03 15.47
C THR A 135 29.74 -26.96 16.68
N ALA A 136 28.76 -27.00 17.59
CA ALA A 136 28.76 -27.90 18.76
C ALA A 136 28.67 -29.41 18.41
N GLU A 137 28.07 -29.76 17.27
CA GLU A 137 28.10 -31.15 16.76
C GLU A 137 29.46 -31.48 16.17
N ILE A 138 30.09 -30.54 15.47
CA ILE A 138 31.44 -30.69 14.92
C ILE A 138 32.49 -30.78 16.04
N GLU A 139 32.38 -29.98 17.10
CA GLU A 139 33.23 -30.05 18.30
C GLU A 139 33.23 -31.45 18.91
N ARG A 140 32.04 -32.02 19.13
CA ARG A 140 31.89 -33.36 19.69
C ARG A 140 32.50 -34.43 18.79
N GLU A 141 32.39 -34.29 17.48
CA GLU A 141 32.99 -35.21 16.51
C GLU A 141 34.53 -35.13 16.54
N ILE A 142 35.10 -33.92 16.58
CA ILE A 142 36.56 -33.71 16.68
C ILE A 142 37.10 -34.36 17.96
N VAL A 143 36.46 -34.10 19.10
CA VAL A 143 36.83 -34.70 20.38
C VAL A 143 36.78 -36.24 20.30
N ALA A 144 35.72 -36.81 19.72
CA ALA A 144 35.59 -38.25 19.55
C ALA A 144 36.69 -38.85 18.65
N ALA A 145 37.03 -38.18 17.56
CA ALA A 145 38.09 -38.60 16.64
C ALA A 145 39.49 -38.53 17.26
N LEU A 146 39.74 -37.53 18.12
CA LEU A 146 41.03 -37.33 18.77
C LEU A 146 41.27 -38.21 20.01
N LYS A 147 40.21 -38.76 20.64
CA LYS A 147 40.33 -39.61 21.84
C LYS A 147 41.29 -40.80 21.70
N LYS A 148 41.52 -41.30 20.48
CA LYS A 148 42.44 -42.42 20.22
C LYS A 148 43.92 -41.99 20.16
N ARG A 149 44.20 -40.69 20.10
CA ARG A 149 45.53 -40.14 19.81
C ARG A 149 45.96 -39.01 20.76
N SER A 150 45.09 -38.60 21.68
CA SER A 150 45.30 -37.50 22.60
C SER A 150 44.68 -37.83 23.97
N LEU A 151 45.30 -37.33 25.04
CA LEU A 151 44.84 -37.47 26.41
C LEU A 151 43.84 -36.34 26.71
N GLU A 152 42.58 -36.71 26.93
CA GLU A 152 41.49 -35.76 27.25
C GLU A 152 41.40 -34.56 26.28
N PRO A 153 41.21 -34.79 24.97
CA PRO A 153 41.12 -33.70 24.01
C PRO A 153 39.83 -32.91 24.22
N ASN A 154 39.93 -31.59 24.11
CA ASN A 154 38.81 -30.67 24.00
C ASN A 154 38.95 -29.82 22.73
N ALA A 155 37.85 -29.38 22.14
CA ALA A 155 37.86 -28.61 20.90
C ALA A 155 36.82 -27.50 20.93
N VAL A 156 37.20 -26.34 20.39
CA VAL A 156 36.30 -25.20 20.15
C VAL A 156 36.28 -24.93 18.65
N VAL A 157 35.08 -24.88 18.07
CA VAL A 157 34.87 -24.61 16.65
C VAL A 157 34.15 -23.28 16.49
N THR A 158 34.81 -22.35 15.81
CA THR A 158 34.25 -21.04 15.47
C THR A 158 33.98 -20.95 13.98
N LEU A 159 32.83 -20.39 13.62
CA LEU A 159 32.51 -20.09 12.23
C LEU A 159 33.13 -18.74 11.87
N LEU A 160 34.20 -18.75 11.08
CA LEU A 160 34.97 -17.55 10.72
C LEU A 160 34.34 -16.80 9.56
N ASP A 161 33.87 -17.51 8.54
CA ASP A 161 33.21 -16.94 7.37
C ASP A 161 32.03 -17.83 6.96
N GLN A 162 30.82 -17.29 7.12
CA GLN A 162 29.57 -17.98 6.83
C GLN A 162 29.13 -17.66 5.39
N ARG A 163 29.75 -18.35 4.44
CA ARG A 163 29.55 -18.14 3.01
C ARG A 163 28.31 -18.82 2.47
N SER A 164 27.84 -19.92 3.05
CA SER A 164 26.69 -20.66 2.52
C SER A 164 25.37 -20.25 3.19
N SER A 165 25.43 -19.85 4.46
CA SER A 165 24.26 -19.51 5.26
C SER A 165 24.07 -17.99 5.36
N ALA A 166 23.82 -17.33 4.24
CA ALA A 166 23.62 -15.89 4.16
C ALA A 166 22.33 -15.54 3.41
N TYR A 167 21.73 -14.39 3.74
CA TYR A 167 20.61 -13.79 3.03
C TYR A 167 21.07 -12.51 2.33
N THR A 168 20.25 -12.01 1.42
CA THR A 168 20.58 -10.85 0.59
C THR A 168 19.57 -9.74 0.83
N VAL A 169 20.03 -8.52 1.06
CA VAL A 169 19.20 -7.32 1.16
C VAL A 169 19.57 -6.35 0.05
N LEU A 170 18.60 -5.98 -0.80
CA LEU A 170 18.81 -5.09 -1.94
C LEU A 170 17.74 -3.99 -1.99
N GLY A 171 18.03 -2.94 -2.76
CA GLY A 171 17.08 -1.87 -3.08
C GLY A 171 17.21 -0.63 -2.18
N ASP A 172 16.09 -0.06 -1.72
CA ASP A 172 16.00 1.23 -1.00
C ASP A 172 16.48 1.14 0.47
N VAL A 173 17.72 0.66 0.66
CA VAL A 173 18.43 0.52 1.95
C VAL A 173 19.78 1.23 1.91
N ARG A 174 20.32 1.59 3.07
CA ARG A 174 21.62 2.31 3.15
C ARG A 174 22.82 1.46 2.74
N ALA A 175 22.82 0.19 3.09
CA ALA A 175 23.86 -0.77 2.76
C ALA A 175 23.20 -1.99 2.10
N ALA A 176 23.11 -1.99 0.77
CA ALA A 176 22.68 -3.16 0.03
C ALA A 176 23.83 -4.18 -0.01
N GLY A 177 23.52 -5.47 0.18
CA GLY A 177 24.55 -6.49 0.20
C GLY A 177 24.08 -7.84 0.73
N ARG A 178 25.06 -8.72 0.90
CA ARG A 178 24.88 -10.06 1.42
C ARG A 178 25.27 -10.10 2.89
N TYR A 179 24.44 -10.71 3.72
CA TYR A 179 24.57 -10.74 5.17
C TYR A 179 24.58 -12.18 5.68
N ALA A 180 25.58 -12.52 6.48
CA ALA A 180 25.61 -13.80 7.19
C ALA A 180 24.41 -13.90 8.14
N ALA A 181 23.69 -15.02 8.06
CA ALA A 181 22.51 -15.27 8.88
C ALA A 181 22.89 -15.47 10.35
N ASN A 182 22.17 -14.82 11.25
CA ASN A 182 22.41 -14.92 12.69
C ASN A 182 22.03 -16.30 13.25
N ALA A 183 22.91 -16.90 14.07
CA ALA A 183 22.69 -18.18 14.76
C ALA A 183 21.51 -18.16 15.75
N GLY A 184 21.23 -17.00 16.37
CA GLY A 184 20.04 -16.80 17.21
C GLY A 184 18.74 -16.65 16.40
N GLY A 185 18.86 -16.59 15.07
CA GLY A 185 17.84 -16.14 14.14
C GLY A 185 17.63 -14.63 14.21
N GLU A 186 17.19 -14.07 13.09
CA GLU A 186 16.84 -12.65 13.00
C GLU A 186 15.57 -12.48 12.19
N ARG A 187 14.81 -11.43 12.48
CA ARG A 187 13.57 -11.10 11.76
C ARG A 187 13.80 -10.08 10.67
N LEU A 188 12.82 -9.91 9.77
CA LEU A 188 12.91 -8.98 8.64
C LEU A 188 13.33 -7.57 9.06
N LEU A 189 12.74 -7.01 10.13
CA LEU A 189 13.11 -5.68 10.61
C LEU A 189 14.56 -5.59 11.09
N GLU A 190 15.07 -6.63 11.76
CA GLU A 190 16.47 -6.70 12.21
C GLU A 190 17.43 -6.82 11.03
N ALA A 191 17.08 -7.66 10.05
CA ALA A 191 17.83 -7.82 8.81
C ALA A 191 17.92 -6.51 8.01
N ILE A 192 16.80 -5.76 7.91
CA ILE A 192 16.77 -4.42 7.31
C ILE A 192 17.59 -3.43 8.14
N GLY A 193 17.55 -3.54 9.47
CA GLY A 193 18.38 -2.75 10.38
C GLY A 193 19.88 -2.97 10.17
N ARG A 194 20.32 -4.22 9.98
CA ARG A 194 21.71 -4.56 9.63
C ARG A 194 22.14 -4.02 8.27
N ALA A 195 21.20 -3.87 7.34
CA ALA A 195 21.38 -3.17 6.08
C ALA A 195 21.39 -1.63 6.22
N GLY A 196 21.47 -1.12 7.45
CA GLY A 196 21.49 0.31 7.76
C GLY A 196 20.13 0.98 7.72
N GLY A 197 19.03 0.21 7.63
CA GLY A 197 17.67 0.73 7.56
C GLY A 197 17.28 1.28 6.19
N LEU A 198 16.05 1.84 6.12
CA LEU A 198 15.52 2.46 4.92
C LEU A 198 16.32 3.70 4.50
N LEU A 199 16.48 3.87 3.20
CA LEU A 199 16.98 5.12 2.61
C LEU A 199 15.85 6.15 2.44
N GLY A 200 14.63 5.68 2.17
CA GLY A 200 13.43 6.50 1.95
C GLY A 200 12.49 6.66 3.13
N ALA A 201 11.37 7.34 2.88
CA ALA A 201 10.29 7.48 3.84
C ALA A 201 9.50 6.17 3.95
N GLY A 202 9.35 5.66 5.18
CA GLY A 202 8.72 4.36 5.43
C GLY A 202 7.25 4.25 5.01
N ASN A 203 6.57 5.38 4.78
CA ASN A 203 5.20 5.43 4.28
C ASN A 203 5.05 5.04 2.80
N GLU A 204 6.13 5.15 2.03
CA GLU A 204 6.21 4.80 0.61
C GLU A 204 7.07 3.55 0.35
N SER A 205 7.66 2.97 1.40
CA SER A 205 8.53 1.81 1.29
C SER A 205 7.75 0.50 1.31
N TRP A 206 8.15 -0.41 0.42
CA TRP A 206 7.62 -1.76 0.31
C TRP A 206 8.73 -2.78 0.49
N VAL A 207 8.39 -3.91 1.09
CA VAL A 207 9.29 -5.04 1.31
C VAL A 207 8.79 -6.24 0.52
N VAL A 208 9.65 -6.74 -0.35
CA VAL A 208 9.48 -8.03 -1.04
C VAL A 208 10.37 -9.04 -0.35
N LEU A 209 9.78 -10.12 0.12
CA LEU A 209 10.50 -11.31 0.53
C LEU A 209 10.35 -12.37 -0.55
N GLU A 210 11.48 -12.83 -1.09
CA GLU A 210 11.54 -14.01 -1.92
C GLU A 210 12.23 -15.14 -1.15
N ARG A 211 11.52 -16.28 -1.04
CA ARG A 211 11.99 -17.47 -0.34
C ARG A 211 11.59 -18.72 -1.13
N ASN A 212 12.57 -19.53 -1.50
CA ASN A 212 12.35 -20.79 -2.25
C ASN A 212 11.46 -20.60 -3.49
N GLY A 213 11.67 -19.51 -4.24
CA GLY A 213 10.89 -19.15 -5.43
C GLY A 213 9.49 -18.58 -5.17
N LYS A 214 9.04 -18.49 -3.90
CA LYS A 214 7.80 -17.80 -3.53
C LYS A 214 8.08 -16.36 -3.18
N LYS A 215 7.20 -15.45 -3.64
CA LYS A 215 7.27 -14.01 -3.36
C LYS A 215 6.10 -13.57 -2.49
N ALA A 216 6.38 -12.74 -1.50
CA ALA A 216 5.37 -12.00 -0.76
C ALA A 216 5.80 -10.54 -0.64
N VAL A 217 4.79 -9.67 -0.63
CA VAL A 217 4.95 -8.23 -0.65
C VAL A 217 4.15 -7.66 0.50
N SER A 218 4.73 -6.72 1.22
CA SER A 218 4.07 -5.99 2.29
C SER A 218 4.60 -4.55 2.32
N PRO A 219 3.75 -3.56 2.63
CA PRO A 219 4.26 -2.23 2.96
C PRO A 219 5.13 -2.33 4.21
N PHE A 220 6.16 -1.48 4.30
CA PHE A 220 7.09 -1.47 5.43
C PHE A 220 6.36 -1.16 6.75
N GLY A 221 5.39 -0.25 6.74
CA GLY A 221 4.56 0.06 7.90
C GLY A 221 3.86 -1.17 8.49
N ALA A 222 3.38 -2.10 7.66
CA ALA A 222 2.76 -3.33 8.13
C ALA A 222 3.74 -4.31 8.79
N LEU A 223 5.05 -4.22 8.53
CA LEU A 223 6.04 -5.01 9.28
C LEU A 223 6.19 -4.48 10.72
N ILE A 224 5.94 -3.20 10.94
CA ILE A 224 6.02 -2.54 12.25
C ILE A 224 4.71 -2.75 13.02
N ASP A 225 3.59 -2.43 12.38
CA ASP A 225 2.28 -2.37 13.04
C ASP A 225 1.63 -3.75 13.21
N GLU A 226 2.01 -4.73 12.37
CA GLU A 226 1.48 -6.09 12.43
C GLU A 226 2.62 -7.11 12.66
N PRO A 227 2.86 -7.55 13.91
CA PRO A 227 3.98 -8.43 14.25
C PRO A 227 4.02 -9.75 13.45
N GLY A 228 2.89 -10.21 12.93
CA GLY A 228 2.78 -11.38 12.07
C GLY A 228 3.54 -11.25 10.74
N ASN A 229 3.73 -10.03 10.23
CA ASN A 229 4.48 -9.77 9.00
C ASN A 229 5.99 -9.76 9.22
N ASN A 230 6.47 -9.48 10.43
CA ASN A 230 7.88 -9.46 10.78
C ASN A 230 8.43 -10.88 11.03
N ILE A 231 8.46 -11.73 10.00
CA ILE A 231 8.87 -13.13 10.11
C ILE A 231 10.40 -13.31 10.20
N TYR A 232 10.84 -14.48 10.67
CA TYR A 232 12.27 -14.84 10.66
C TYR A 232 12.81 -14.94 9.24
N VAL A 233 14.01 -14.39 9.03
CA VAL A 233 14.81 -14.51 7.81
C VAL A 233 15.52 -15.86 7.79
N ARG A 234 15.69 -16.43 6.60
CA ARG A 234 16.36 -17.70 6.37
C ARG A 234 17.55 -17.53 5.44
N PRO A 235 18.54 -18.43 5.53
CA PRO A 235 19.56 -18.54 4.50
C PRO A 235 18.94 -18.59 3.09
N ARG A 236 19.55 -17.85 2.16
CA ARG A 236 19.12 -17.70 0.76
C ARG A 236 17.82 -16.93 0.54
N ASP A 237 17.26 -16.30 1.56
CA ASP A 237 16.21 -15.31 1.35
C ASP A 237 16.77 -14.11 0.57
N LEU A 238 15.94 -13.56 -0.31
CA LEU A 238 16.15 -12.27 -0.92
C LEU A 238 15.11 -11.29 -0.36
N ILE A 239 15.60 -10.27 0.32
CA ILE A 239 14.82 -9.16 0.84
C ILE A 239 15.07 -7.97 -0.08
N TYR A 240 14.07 -7.57 -0.83
CA TYR A 240 14.16 -6.44 -1.75
C TYR A 240 13.24 -5.33 -1.29
N LEU A 241 13.79 -4.12 -1.13
CA LEU A 241 13.05 -2.95 -0.72
C LEU A 241 12.95 -1.97 -1.88
N TYR A 242 11.76 -1.44 -2.12
CA TYR A 242 11.57 -0.42 -3.15
C TYR A 242 10.62 0.65 -2.66
N ARG A 243 10.68 1.82 -3.30
CA ARG A 243 9.80 2.93 -3.03
C ARG A 243 8.73 3.01 -4.09
N GLU A 244 7.48 3.15 -3.65
CA GLU A 244 6.34 3.39 -4.51
C GLU A 244 5.50 4.52 -3.90
N PRO A 245 5.74 5.77 -4.34
CA PRO A 245 4.90 6.90 -3.96
C PRO A 245 3.46 6.65 -4.42
N ARG A 246 2.53 6.64 -3.46
CA ARG A 246 1.12 6.35 -3.72
C ARG A 246 0.32 7.62 -3.86
N THR A 247 -0.62 7.60 -4.80
CA THR A 247 -1.48 8.75 -5.10
C THR A 247 -2.90 8.29 -5.35
N PHE A 248 -3.88 9.13 -5.03
CA PHE A 248 -5.27 8.95 -5.44
C PHE A 248 -5.76 10.19 -6.17
N LEU A 249 -6.87 10.06 -6.90
CA LEU A 249 -7.53 11.17 -7.58
C LEU A 249 -8.85 11.48 -6.88
N ALA A 250 -9.23 12.75 -6.81
CA ALA A 250 -10.55 13.17 -6.38
C ALA A 250 -11.18 14.10 -7.41
N PHE A 251 -12.45 13.86 -7.75
CA PHE A 251 -13.21 14.59 -8.76
C PHE A 251 -14.67 14.82 -8.32
N GLY A 252 -15.38 15.64 -9.10
CA GLY A 252 -16.80 15.90 -8.90
C GLY A 252 -17.04 16.95 -7.83
N ALA A 253 -18.12 16.80 -7.07
CA ALA A 253 -18.54 17.70 -6.01
C ALA A 253 -17.72 17.56 -4.71
N SER A 254 -16.42 17.26 -4.83
CA SER A 254 -15.44 17.39 -3.75
C SER A 254 -14.98 18.85 -3.63
N GLY A 255 -14.48 19.24 -2.46
CA GLY A 255 -14.01 20.62 -2.23
C GLY A 255 -12.86 21.01 -3.17
N ARG A 256 -11.92 20.11 -3.41
CA ARG A 256 -10.83 20.25 -4.39
C ARG A 256 -10.77 19.01 -5.27
N GLN A 257 -10.51 19.24 -6.56
CA GLN A 257 -10.32 18.19 -7.55
C GLN A 257 -8.83 18.12 -7.95
N GLY A 258 -8.31 16.91 -8.16
CA GLY A 258 -6.91 16.72 -8.56
C GLY A 258 -6.30 15.43 -8.03
N GLN A 259 -4.97 15.34 -8.15
CA GLN A 259 -4.15 14.22 -7.66
C GLN A 259 -3.55 14.55 -6.29
N PHE A 260 -3.67 13.61 -5.35
CA PHE A 260 -3.20 13.78 -3.98
C PHE A 260 -2.23 12.65 -3.60
N PRO A 261 -1.08 12.95 -2.98
CA PRO A 261 -0.16 11.93 -2.47
C PRO A 261 -0.67 11.32 -1.17
N PHE A 262 -0.27 10.08 -0.89
CA PHE A 262 -0.48 9.44 0.40
C PHE A 262 0.55 10.00 1.38
N GLU A 263 0.10 10.48 2.54
CA GLU A 263 1.00 10.98 3.60
C GLU A 263 1.36 9.89 4.61
N ALA A 264 0.56 8.84 4.69
CA ALA A 264 0.77 7.70 5.56
C ALA A 264 0.73 6.39 4.76
N TRP A 265 1.26 5.32 5.36
CA TRP A 265 1.28 4.03 4.69
C TRP A 265 -0.12 3.40 4.57
N ARG A 266 -1.04 3.79 5.46
CA ARG A 266 -2.47 3.56 5.37
C ARG A 266 -3.15 4.91 5.27
N VAL A 267 -4.05 5.04 4.31
CA VAL A 267 -4.94 6.19 4.17
C VAL A 267 -6.34 5.63 4.05
N SER A 268 -7.26 6.09 4.88
CA SER A 268 -8.66 5.70 4.80
C SER A 268 -9.41 6.53 3.75
N LEU A 269 -10.58 6.06 3.31
CA LEU A 269 -11.43 6.82 2.40
C LEU A 269 -11.88 8.15 3.04
N SER A 270 -12.15 8.18 4.34
CA SER A 270 -12.51 9.43 5.04
C SER A 270 -11.35 10.43 5.05
N GLU A 271 -10.12 9.98 5.33
CA GLU A 271 -8.91 10.81 5.25
C GLU A 271 -8.67 11.33 3.83
N ALA A 272 -8.88 10.49 2.81
CA ALA A 272 -8.74 10.90 1.41
C ALA A 272 -9.78 11.96 1.00
N ILE A 273 -11.03 11.81 1.43
CA ILE A 273 -12.09 12.81 1.24
C ILE A 273 -11.73 14.11 1.96
N ALA A 274 -11.28 14.04 3.22
CA ALA A 274 -10.86 15.20 3.99
C ALA A 274 -9.67 15.93 3.34
N LYS A 275 -8.72 15.18 2.78
CA LYS A 275 -7.59 15.72 2.02
C LYS A 275 -8.01 16.44 0.74
N ALA A 276 -9.11 15.99 0.12
CA ALA A 276 -9.79 16.70 -0.95
C ALA A 276 -10.73 17.82 -0.46
N THR A 277 -10.52 18.34 0.76
CA THR A 277 -11.31 19.39 1.44
C THR A 277 -12.78 19.03 1.70
N GLY A 278 -13.09 17.73 1.78
CA GLY A 278 -14.44 17.27 2.09
C GLY A 278 -15.40 17.37 0.91
N LEU A 279 -16.69 17.23 1.23
CA LEU A 279 -17.78 17.36 0.27
C LEU A 279 -18.17 18.82 0.14
N SER A 280 -18.54 19.24 -1.07
CA SER A 280 -19.08 20.58 -1.26
C SER A 280 -20.51 20.68 -0.71
N ASP A 281 -20.71 21.45 0.36
CA ASP A 281 -22.04 21.69 0.94
C ASP A 281 -23.06 22.22 -0.08
N LEU A 282 -22.59 22.95 -1.10
CA LEU A 282 -23.44 23.55 -2.12
C LEU A 282 -23.82 22.60 -3.25
N THR A 283 -22.98 21.60 -3.54
CA THR A 283 -23.12 20.82 -4.78
C THR A 283 -23.18 19.31 -4.58
N ALA A 284 -22.62 18.78 -3.50
CA ALA A 284 -22.46 17.34 -3.31
C ALA A 284 -23.75 16.62 -2.92
N ASP A 285 -23.88 15.38 -3.37
CA ASP A 285 -24.78 14.39 -2.78
C ASP A 285 -24.01 13.50 -1.80
N PRO A 286 -24.19 13.65 -0.47
CA PRO A 286 -23.47 12.85 0.50
C PRO A 286 -23.75 11.34 0.42
N ALA A 287 -24.87 10.92 -0.17
CA ALA A 287 -25.20 9.50 -0.35
C ALA A 287 -24.52 8.86 -1.57
N SER A 288 -23.85 9.68 -2.39
CA SER A 288 -23.31 9.29 -3.70
C SER A 288 -21.82 9.63 -3.79
N VAL A 289 -21.05 9.12 -2.81
CA VAL A 289 -19.59 9.12 -2.84
C VAL A 289 -19.11 7.79 -3.43
N PHE A 290 -18.45 7.87 -4.58
CA PHE A 290 -18.01 6.70 -5.33
C PHE A 290 -16.50 6.55 -5.30
N LEU A 291 -16.03 5.31 -5.21
CA LEU A 291 -14.63 4.95 -5.36
C LEU A 291 -14.48 3.93 -6.48
N TYR A 292 -13.68 4.26 -7.49
CA TYR A 292 -13.39 3.39 -8.62
C TYR A 292 -12.09 2.63 -8.36
N ARG A 293 -12.15 1.29 -8.44
CA ARG A 293 -11.02 0.41 -8.19
C ARG A 293 -11.15 -0.88 -9.00
N GLY A 294 -10.02 -1.36 -9.52
CA GLY A 294 -9.92 -2.71 -10.06
C GLY A 294 -9.68 -3.74 -8.94
N GLU A 295 -10.50 -4.78 -8.88
CA GLU A 295 -10.31 -5.92 -7.97
C GLU A 295 -10.01 -7.20 -8.73
N THR A 296 -9.32 -8.15 -8.11
CA THR A 296 -9.12 -9.47 -8.72
C THR A 296 -10.44 -10.24 -8.77
N ARG A 297 -10.54 -11.25 -9.65
CA ARG A 297 -11.76 -12.08 -9.79
C ARG A 297 -12.15 -12.75 -8.48
N GLU A 298 -11.17 -13.17 -7.66
CA GLU A 298 -11.43 -13.82 -6.38
C GLU A 298 -12.07 -12.86 -5.37
N VAL A 299 -11.55 -11.63 -5.29
CA VAL A 299 -12.09 -10.59 -4.41
C VAL A 299 -13.48 -10.18 -4.86
N ALA A 300 -13.67 -9.93 -6.16
CA ALA A 300 -14.96 -9.56 -6.73
C ALA A 300 -16.04 -10.61 -6.46
N ALA A 301 -15.73 -11.90 -6.62
CA ALA A 301 -16.65 -12.99 -6.32
C ALA A 301 -17.06 -13.01 -4.83
N GLN A 302 -16.10 -12.80 -3.91
CA GLN A 302 -16.39 -12.73 -2.47
C GLN A 302 -17.20 -11.49 -2.07
N LEU A 303 -17.14 -10.42 -2.87
CA LEU A 303 -17.98 -9.23 -2.71
C LEU A 303 -19.41 -9.43 -3.26
N GLY A 304 -19.72 -10.62 -3.80
CA GLY A 304 -21.03 -10.95 -4.37
C GLY A 304 -21.25 -10.41 -5.78
N VAL A 305 -20.17 -10.06 -6.51
CA VAL A 305 -20.24 -9.61 -7.91
C VAL A 305 -20.39 -10.81 -8.84
N ASP A 306 -21.29 -10.70 -9.80
CA ASP A 306 -21.38 -11.66 -10.91
C ASP A 306 -20.19 -11.48 -11.88
N ILE A 307 -19.14 -12.25 -11.64
CA ILE A 307 -17.90 -12.22 -12.42
C ILE A 307 -18.06 -12.73 -13.87
N SER A 308 -19.18 -13.39 -14.20
CA SER A 308 -19.39 -13.93 -15.56
C SER A 308 -19.51 -12.84 -16.63
N ARG A 309 -19.89 -11.63 -16.20
CA ARG A 309 -20.08 -10.45 -17.05
C ARG A 309 -18.79 -9.73 -17.45
N PHE A 310 -17.64 -10.20 -16.95
CA PHE A 310 -16.37 -9.49 -17.07
C PHE A 310 -15.30 -10.38 -17.68
N GLU A 311 -14.62 -9.83 -18.67
CA GLU A 311 -13.45 -10.43 -19.30
C GLU A 311 -12.16 -9.97 -18.60
N GLY A 312 -11.16 -10.85 -18.54
CA GLY A 312 -9.86 -10.53 -17.95
C GLY A 312 -9.73 -10.74 -16.43
N PRO A 313 -8.51 -10.57 -15.89
CA PRO A 313 -8.20 -10.90 -14.49
C PRO A 313 -8.61 -9.82 -13.48
N VAL A 314 -8.92 -8.61 -13.95
CA VAL A 314 -9.27 -7.46 -13.12
C VAL A 314 -10.70 -7.02 -13.43
N ILE A 315 -11.52 -6.93 -12.40
CA ILE A 315 -12.92 -6.53 -12.45
C ILE A 315 -13.02 -5.05 -12.03
N PRO A 316 -13.54 -4.16 -12.89
CA PRO A 316 -13.83 -2.79 -12.50
C PRO A 316 -14.96 -2.74 -11.48
N ILE A 317 -14.67 -2.28 -10.27
CA ILE A 317 -15.65 -2.12 -9.19
C ILE A 317 -15.76 -0.65 -8.81
N ILE A 318 -17.00 -0.18 -8.70
CA ILE A 318 -17.34 1.11 -8.11
C ILE A 318 -17.93 0.83 -6.73
N TYR A 319 -17.24 1.28 -5.69
CA TYR A 319 -17.79 1.24 -4.33
C TYR A 319 -18.62 2.50 -4.08
N GLN A 320 -19.82 2.33 -3.53
CA GLN A 320 -20.66 3.45 -3.11
C GLN A 320 -20.65 3.58 -1.59
N ALA A 321 -20.21 4.71 -1.08
CA ALA A 321 -20.32 5.11 0.32
C ALA A 321 -21.46 6.13 0.49
N ASP A 322 -22.29 5.90 1.51
CA ASP A 322 -23.36 6.82 1.89
C ASP A 322 -22.95 7.56 3.18
N LEU A 323 -22.59 8.83 3.06
CA LEU A 323 -22.24 9.71 4.19
C LEU A 323 -23.43 10.52 4.72
N ARG A 324 -24.63 10.35 4.14
CA ARG A 324 -25.86 10.87 4.74
C ARG A 324 -26.22 10.03 5.98
N ASP A 325 -25.94 8.74 5.94
CA ASP A 325 -25.97 7.87 7.11
C ASP A 325 -24.73 8.12 8.00
N PRO A 326 -24.91 8.48 9.29
CA PRO A 326 -23.79 8.58 10.23
C PRO A 326 -22.92 7.31 10.30
N GLY A 327 -23.51 6.13 10.07
CA GLY A 327 -22.79 4.86 9.98
C GLY A 327 -21.74 4.84 8.86
N GLY A 328 -21.99 5.55 7.76
CA GLY A 328 -21.08 5.65 6.62
C GLY A 328 -19.71 6.21 6.95
N TYR A 329 -19.61 7.12 7.92
CA TYR A 329 -18.32 7.66 8.37
C TYR A 329 -17.44 6.59 9.02
N PHE A 330 -18.02 5.66 9.79
CA PHE A 330 -17.28 4.53 10.34
C PHE A 330 -16.82 3.55 9.25
N LEU A 331 -17.65 3.34 8.22
CA LEU A 331 -17.30 2.48 7.10
C LEU A 331 -16.14 3.06 6.28
N THR A 332 -16.21 4.35 5.94
CA THR A 332 -15.16 5.04 5.16
C THR A 332 -13.85 5.20 5.94
N SER A 333 -13.90 5.30 7.27
CA SER A 333 -12.70 5.34 8.11
C SER A 333 -11.97 3.99 8.22
N ARG A 334 -12.69 2.89 7.98
CA ARG A 334 -12.10 1.53 7.91
C ARG A 334 -11.73 1.10 6.50
N PHE A 335 -12.27 1.78 5.49
CA PHE A 335 -11.96 1.49 4.10
C PHE A 335 -10.58 2.02 3.75
N GLU A 336 -9.64 1.11 3.47
CA GLU A 336 -8.28 1.50 3.08
C GLU A 336 -8.19 1.84 1.59
N MET A 337 -7.63 3.01 1.32
CA MET A 337 -7.28 3.48 -0.02
C MET A 337 -6.07 2.70 -0.58
N ARG A 338 -6.07 2.50 -1.89
CA ARG A 338 -5.00 1.85 -2.64
C ARG A 338 -4.41 2.85 -3.65
N ASN A 339 -3.23 2.51 -4.15
CA ASN A 339 -2.58 3.32 -5.17
C ASN A 339 -3.50 3.44 -6.39
N LYS A 340 -3.62 4.65 -6.93
CA LYS A 340 -4.41 4.99 -8.12
C LYS A 340 -5.92 4.82 -8.00
N ASP A 341 -6.43 4.72 -6.78
CA ASP A 341 -7.86 4.87 -6.55
C ASP A 341 -8.37 6.22 -7.05
N VAL A 342 -9.63 6.24 -7.50
CA VAL A 342 -10.32 7.45 -7.93
C VAL A 342 -11.58 7.64 -7.10
N ILE A 343 -11.67 8.77 -6.41
CA ILE A 343 -12.85 9.21 -5.69
C ILE A 343 -13.65 10.14 -6.63
N TYR A 344 -14.94 9.90 -6.73
CA TYR A 344 -15.87 10.76 -7.45
C TYR A 344 -17.09 11.05 -6.58
N VAL A 345 -17.39 12.32 -6.35
CA VAL A 345 -18.59 12.73 -5.62
C VAL A 345 -19.61 13.26 -6.61
N SER A 346 -20.79 12.63 -6.68
CA SER A 346 -21.87 13.11 -7.55
C SER A 346 -22.48 14.41 -7.04
N ASN A 347 -23.07 15.18 -7.96
CA ASN A 347 -23.85 16.35 -7.59
C ASN A 347 -25.21 15.93 -7.00
N ALA A 348 -25.76 16.73 -6.08
CA ALA A 348 -27.14 16.57 -5.62
C ALA A 348 -28.14 16.93 -6.73
N ALA A 349 -29.21 16.13 -6.86
CA ALA A 349 -30.27 16.34 -7.86
C ALA A 349 -30.90 17.76 -7.80
N ALA A 350 -30.96 18.36 -6.60
CA ALA A 350 -31.46 19.72 -6.40
C ALA A 350 -30.55 20.82 -6.97
N VAL A 351 -29.24 20.56 -7.07
CA VAL A 351 -28.23 21.50 -7.59
C VAL A 351 -28.34 21.60 -9.10
N GLU A 352 -28.69 20.50 -9.75
CA GLU A 352 -28.94 20.44 -11.18
C GLU A 352 -30.27 21.08 -11.55
N SER A 353 -31.29 20.91 -10.70
CA SER A 353 -32.56 21.65 -10.81
C SER A 353 -32.36 23.16 -10.62
N THR A 354 -31.46 23.57 -9.73
CA THR A 354 -31.12 25.00 -9.53
C THR A 354 -30.26 25.56 -10.66
N LYS A 355 -29.31 24.78 -11.20
CA LYS A 355 -28.58 25.13 -12.45
C LYS A 355 -29.56 25.30 -13.60
N PHE A 356 -30.57 24.44 -13.70
CA PHE A 356 -31.66 24.57 -14.66
C PHE A 356 -32.48 25.85 -14.44
N LEU A 357 -32.91 26.13 -13.21
CA LEU A 357 -33.65 27.36 -12.91
C LEU A 357 -32.82 28.62 -13.15
N ASN A 358 -31.50 28.60 -12.89
CA ASN A 358 -30.59 29.70 -13.19
C ASN A 358 -30.41 29.87 -14.71
N PHE A 359 -30.27 28.79 -15.48
CA PHE A 359 -30.25 28.85 -16.94
C PHE A 359 -31.56 29.41 -17.51
N VAL A 360 -32.71 28.95 -17.01
CA VAL A 360 -34.03 29.50 -17.38
C VAL A 360 -34.12 30.97 -16.99
N ARG A 361 -33.64 31.38 -15.81
CA ARG A 361 -33.55 32.79 -15.41
C ARG A 361 -32.61 33.59 -16.32
N THR A 362 -31.49 33.03 -16.76
CA THR A 362 -30.57 33.70 -17.71
C THR A 362 -31.24 33.88 -19.07
N ILE A 363 -31.92 32.87 -19.61
CA ILE A 363 -32.71 33.00 -20.85
C ILE A 363 -33.82 34.05 -20.68
N VAL A 364 -34.57 33.98 -19.58
CA VAL A 364 -35.66 34.92 -19.30
C VAL A 364 -35.12 36.34 -19.09
N ALA A 365 -33.97 36.51 -18.44
CA ALA A 365 -33.32 37.80 -18.27
C ALA A 365 -32.84 38.37 -19.62
N THR A 366 -32.20 37.56 -20.47
CA THR A 366 -31.79 37.98 -21.84
C THR A 366 -32.99 38.32 -22.73
N VAL A 367 -34.16 37.74 -22.50
CA VAL A 367 -35.42 38.09 -23.20
C VAL A 367 -36.07 39.33 -22.60
N GLN A 368 -35.95 39.55 -21.30
CA GLN A 368 -36.48 40.73 -20.62
C GLN A 368 -35.69 42.00 -20.97
N ASP A 369 -34.37 41.91 -21.19
CA ASP A 369 -33.50 43.06 -21.48
C ASP A 369 -33.89 43.86 -22.74
N PRO A 370 -34.20 43.25 -23.91
CA PRO A 370 -34.71 43.97 -25.07
C PRO A 370 -36.13 44.53 -24.86
N VAL A 371 -36.94 43.86 -24.04
CA VAL A 371 -38.34 44.27 -23.76
C VAL A 371 -38.38 45.48 -22.81
N THR A 372 -37.54 45.49 -21.79
CA THR A 372 -37.35 46.66 -20.91
C THR A 372 -36.69 47.81 -21.68
N LEU A 373 -35.72 47.54 -22.55
CA LEU A 373 -35.12 48.55 -23.43
C LEU A 373 -36.13 49.12 -24.42
N ALA A 374 -36.94 48.29 -25.07
CA ALA A 374 -37.99 48.71 -26.00
C ALA A 374 -39.12 49.49 -25.30
N ASN A 375 -39.53 49.07 -24.10
CA ASN A 375 -40.52 49.80 -23.30
C ASN A 375 -39.96 51.15 -22.81
N SER A 376 -38.69 51.20 -22.43
CA SER A 376 -38.00 52.45 -22.04
C SER A 376 -37.85 53.40 -23.22
N ALA A 377 -37.41 52.90 -24.38
CA ALA A 377 -37.31 53.68 -25.62
C ALA A 377 -38.68 54.16 -26.11
N LYS A 378 -39.73 53.33 -25.98
CA LYS A 378 -41.10 53.70 -26.32
C LYS A 378 -41.62 54.77 -25.36
N ALA A 379 -41.39 54.64 -24.05
CA ALA A 379 -41.73 55.65 -23.05
C ALA A 379 -41.01 57.00 -23.33
N LEU A 380 -39.74 56.95 -23.74
CA LEU A 380 -38.97 58.12 -24.21
C LEU A 380 -39.58 58.75 -25.48
N SER A 381 -40.13 57.94 -26.40
CA SER A 381 -40.70 58.42 -27.66
C SER A 381 -42.14 58.92 -27.56
N THR A 382 -42.92 58.48 -26.56
CA THR A 382 -44.37 58.75 -26.48
C THR A 382 -44.79 59.82 -25.47
N GLY A 383 -43.89 60.46 -24.73
CA GLY A 383 -44.24 61.73 -24.11
C GLY A 383 -43.44 62.19 -22.89
N GLY A 384 -43.08 63.47 -22.93
CA GLY A 384 -43.07 64.36 -21.77
C GLY A 384 -41.82 64.30 -20.89
N GLY A 385 -40.90 65.25 -21.11
CA GLY A 385 -39.70 65.40 -20.30
C GLY A 385 -40.00 65.53 -18.80
N THR A 386 -39.32 64.71 -18.00
CA THR A 386 -38.81 65.12 -16.69
C THR A 386 -37.51 64.38 -16.47
N THR A 387 -36.40 65.11 -16.63
CA THR A 387 -35.07 64.67 -16.20
C THR A 387 -35.10 64.54 -14.68
N ILE A 388 -35.15 63.33 -14.14
CA ILE A 388 -34.72 63.09 -12.76
C ILE A 388 -33.24 62.71 -12.84
N VAL A 389 -32.39 63.68 -12.52
CA VAL A 389 -30.98 63.43 -12.22
C VAL A 389 -30.95 62.73 -10.86
N THR A 390 -30.87 61.40 -10.84
CA THR A 390 -30.39 60.69 -9.65
C THR A 390 -28.86 60.77 -9.67
N GLN A 391 -28.31 61.70 -8.90
CA GLN A 391 -26.89 61.72 -8.57
C GLN A 391 -26.48 60.40 -7.89
N PRO A 392 -25.21 59.96 -8.04
CA PRO A 392 -24.70 58.84 -7.28
C PRO A 392 -24.60 59.26 -5.81
N ILE A 393 -25.34 58.59 -4.94
CA ILE A 393 -25.11 58.71 -3.50
C ILE A 393 -23.84 57.92 -3.19
N SER A 394 -22.73 58.64 -3.10
CA SER A 394 -21.60 58.25 -2.28
C SER A 394 -22.04 58.33 -0.81
N ALA A 395 -21.98 57.21 -0.10
CA ALA A 395 -21.81 57.19 1.35
C ALA A 395 -21.08 55.90 1.72
N GLY A 396 -19.79 56.04 2.03
CA GLY A 396 -19.06 55.07 2.81
C GLY A 396 -19.47 55.14 4.28
N ASN A 397 -19.55 53.98 4.92
CA ASN A 397 -18.60 53.56 5.96
C ASN A 397 -18.66 52.04 6.09
#